data_AF-A0A2J6X4Z8-F1
#
_entry.id   AF-A0A2J6X4Z8-F1
#
_cell.length_a   1.000
_cell.length_b   1.000
_cell.length_c   1.000
_cell.angle_alpha   90.00
_cell.angle_beta   90.00
_cell.angle_gamma   90.00
#
_symmetry.space_group_name_H-M   'P 1'
#
loop_
_entity.id
_entity.type
_entity.pdbx_description
1 polymer ?
#
loop_
_entity_poly.entity_id
_entity_poly.type
_entity_poly.pdbx_seq_one_letter_code
_entity_poly.pdbx_strand_id
1 'polypeptide(L)'
;MSKEWILNSATNRFQLNFSRNVGKVSEEIRKCSPKAIEEWENYYYNNVYPKEHLVELGQKLYIKIKEVLSAELESITEEDCIEFITNLVIKRTFEGYITEKTTIYGQLQDILGVEIIPAPDEWDRLYNVDFYIKIGNNYIGIQIKPVSGTHQISEIFKERDLQLKTHEKFKKKYGGSV
;
A
#
# COMPACT_ATOMS: atom_id res chain seq x y z
N MET A 1 12.18 -17.28 -10.37
CA MET A 1 12.02 -16.29 -9.28
C MET A 1 12.60 -14.92 -9.64
N SER A 2 13.89 -14.74 -9.92
CA SER A 2 14.45 -13.39 -10.25
C SER A 2 13.88 -12.76 -11.53
N LYS A 3 13.79 -13.52 -12.63
CA LYS A 3 13.26 -13.02 -13.91
C LYS A 3 11.80 -12.60 -13.84
N GLU A 4 10.98 -13.40 -13.15
CA GLU A 4 9.55 -13.16 -12.99
C GLU A 4 9.26 -11.88 -12.20
N TRP A 5 10.06 -11.60 -11.16
CA TRP A 5 9.97 -10.34 -10.42
C TRP A 5 10.24 -9.12 -11.30
N ILE A 6 11.27 -9.17 -12.17
CA ILE A 6 11.58 -8.08 -13.10
C ILE A 6 10.44 -7.90 -14.11
N LEU A 7 9.96 -9.00 -14.70
CA LEU A 7 8.87 -8.97 -15.67
C LEU A 7 7.59 -8.40 -15.05
N ASN A 8 7.21 -8.83 -13.85
CA ASN A 8 6.04 -8.33 -13.14
C ASN A 8 6.18 -6.86 -12.76
N SER A 9 7.34 -6.46 -12.22
CA SER A 9 7.61 -5.07 -11.84
C SER A 9 7.53 -4.14 -13.05
N ALA A 10 8.19 -4.50 -14.16
CA ALA A 10 8.16 -3.71 -15.39
C ALA A 10 6.75 -3.67 -16.01
N THR A 11 6.05 -4.80 -16.07
CA THR A 11 4.68 -4.88 -16.60
C THR A 11 3.73 -3.96 -15.85
N ASN A 12 3.78 -3.96 -14.50
CA ASN A 12 2.97 -3.07 -13.67
C ASN A 12 3.39 -1.60 -13.81
N ARG A 13 4.69 -1.29 -13.78
CA ARG A 13 5.21 0.08 -13.91
C ARG A 13 4.78 0.73 -15.21
N PHE A 14 4.91 0.01 -16.32
CA PHE A 14 4.48 0.48 -17.64
C PHE A 14 2.99 0.18 -17.91
N GLN A 15 2.29 -0.36 -16.92
CA GLN A 15 0.85 -0.60 -16.90
C GLN A 15 0.36 -1.46 -18.08
N LEU A 16 1.21 -2.34 -18.59
CA LEU A 16 0.91 -3.18 -19.76
C LEU A 16 -0.15 -4.23 -19.45
N ASN A 17 -0.33 -4.59 -18.18
CA ASN A 17 -1.39 -5.48 -17.68
C ASN A 17 -2.69 -4.75 -17.28
N PHE A 18 -2.78 -3.43 -17.45
CA PHE A 18 -3.99 -2.71 -17.06
C PHE A 18 -5.12 -2.99 -18.05
N SER A 19 -6.37 -2.87 -17.59
CA SER A 19 -7.56 -3.24 -18.36
C SER A 19 -7.68 -2.54 -19.72
N ARG A 20 -7.13 -1.33 -19.87
CA ARG A 20 -7.06 -0.63 -21.17
C ARG A 20 -6.15 -1.30 -22.21
N ASN A 21 -5.22 -2.15 -21.77
CA ASN A 21 -4.26 -2.86 -22.62
C ASN A 21 -4.65 -4.33 -22.79
N VAL A 22 -5.19 -4.99 -21.76
CA VAL A 22 -5.50 -6.43 -21.80
C VAL A 22 -7.00 -6.74 -21.71
N GLY A 23 -7.86 -5.72 -21.60
CA GLY A 23 -9.29 -5.88 -21.36
C GLY A 23 -9.60 -6.12 -19.89
N LYS A 24 -10.90 -6.13 -19.55
CA LYS A 24 -11.36 -6.46 -18.20
C LYS A 24 -11.38 -7.98 -17.99
N VAL A 25 -10.20 -8.60 -18.01
CA VAL A 25 -10.03 -10.07 -18.07
C VAL A 25 -10.85 -10.84 -17.04
N SER A 26 -11.01 -10.33 -15.80
CA SER A 26 -11.83 -10.98 -14.77
C SER A 26 -13.33 -10.97 -15.08
N GLU A 27 -13.85 -9.91 -15.74
CA GLU A 27 -15.23 -9.87 -16.23
C GLU A 27 -15.40 -10.79 -17.44
N GLU A 28 -14.44 -10.75 -18.37
CA GLU A 28 -14.48 -11.52 -19.62
C GLU A 28 -14.37 -13.03 -19.40
N ILE A 29 -13.48 -13.49 -18.52
CA ILE A 29 -13.36 -14.93 -18.20
C ILE A 29 -14.60 -15.48 -17.51
N ARG A 30 -15.33 -14.65 -16.74
CA ARG A 30 -16.62 -15.03 -16.14
C ARG A 30 -17.72 -15.17 -17.19
N LYS A 31 -17.74 -14.31 -18.22
CA LYS A 31 -18.66 -14.45 -19.36
C LYS A 31 -18.37 -15.73 -20.16
N CYS A 32 -17.09 -16.02 -20.38
CA CYS A 32 -16.66 -17.22 -21.10
C CYS A 32 -16.96 -18.51 -20.32
N SER A 33 -16.75 -18.51 -18.99
CA SER A 33 -16.85 -19.70 -18.12
C SER A 33 -16.15 -20.95 -18.70
N PRO A 34 -14.86 -20.83 -19.10
CA PRO A 34 -14.15 -21.87 -19.82
C PRO A 34 -13.86 -23.08 -18.93
N LYS A 35 -13.93 -24.29 -19.49
CA LYS A 35 -13.54 -25.56 -18.84
C LYS A 35 -12.09 -25.95 -19.14
N ALA A 36 -11.51 -25.36 -20.18
CA ALA A 36 -10.14 -25.60 -20.61
C ALA A 36 -9.48 -24.29 -21.05
N ILE A 37 -8.14 -24.25 -21.05
CA ILE A 37 -7.39 -23.03 -21.38
C ILE A 37 -7.60 -22.63 -22.85
N GLU A 38 -7.77 -23.60 -23.74
CA GLU A 38 -7.99 -23.39 -25.16
C GLU A 38 -9.34 -22.70 -25.43
N GLU A 39 -10.35 -22.98 -24.61
CA GLU A 39 -11.65 -22.28 -24.67
C GLU A 39 -11.49 -20.81 -24.29
N TRP A 40 -10.68 -20.53 -23.26
CA TRP A 40 -10.37 -19.16 -22.84
C TRP A 40 -9.57 -18.42 -23.90
N GLU A 41 -8.51 -19.02 -24.44
CA GLU A 41 -7.67 -18.41 -25.48
C GLU A 41 -8.50 -18.06 -26.71
N ASN A 42 -9.30 -19.01 -27.21
CA ASN A 42 -10.18 -18.76 -28.35
C ASN A 42 -11.21 -17.67 -28.06
N TYR A 43 -11.82 -17.66 -26.87
CA TYR A 43 -12.74 -16.59 -26.49
C TYR A 43 -12.02 -15.24 -26.45
N TYR A 44 -10.88 -15.15 -25.77
CA TYR A 44 -10.13 -13.91 -25.60
C TYR A 44 -9.69 -13.33 -26.94
N TYR A 45 -9.11 -14.17 -27.81
CA TYR A 45 -8.60 -13.73 -29.13
C TYR A 45 -9.69 -13.24 -30.07
N ASN A 46 -10.91 -13.77 -29.94
CA ASN A 46 -12.04 -13.37 -30.78
C ASN A 46 -12.87 -12.21 -30.20
N ASN A 47 -12.90 -12.03 -28.86
CA ASN A 47 -13.85 -11.12 -28.20
C ASN A 47 -13.18 -9.96 -27.46
N VAL A 48 -11.89 -10.06 -27.11
CA VAL A 48 -11.19 -9.05 -26.29
C VAL A 48 -10.09 -8.38 -27.11
N TYR A 49 -9.04 -9.12 -27.43
CA TYR A 49 -7.94 -8.66 -28.29
C TYR A 49 -7.34 -9.82 -29.05
N PRO A 50 -6.94 -9.64 -30.32
CA PRO A 50 -6.31 -10.69 -31.11
C PRO A 50 -4.96 -11.09 -30.50
N LYS A 51 -4.48 -12.30 -30.84
CA LYS A 51 -3.21 -12.84 -30.32
C LYS A 51 -2.03 -11.91 -30.60
N GLU A 52 -2.03 -11.29 -31.78
CA GLU A 52 -0.99 -10.36 -32.23
C GLU A 52 -0.84 -9.17 -31.28
N HIS A 53 -1.94 -8.67 -30.71
CA HIS A 53 -1.91 -7.58 -29.73
C HIS A 53 -1.16 -7.99 -28.45
N LEU A 54 -1.35 -9.23 -27.96
CA LEU A 54 -0.58 -9.72 -26.81
C LEU A 54 0.91 -9.88 -27.15
N VAL A 55 1.24 -10.30 -28.37
CA VAL A 55 2.62 -10.36 -28.86
C VAL A 55 3.25 -8.96 -28.88
N GLU A 56 2.54 -7.95 -29.37
CA GLU A 56 2.98 -6.56 -29.36
C GLU A 56 3.20 -6.02 -27.95
N LEU A 57 2.33 -6.36 -26.99
CA LEU A 57 2.53 -6.01 -25.58
C LEU A 57 3.81 -6.64 -25.02
N GLY A 58 4.08 -7.90 -25.37
CA GLY A 58 5.34 -8.58 -25.02
C GLY A 58 6.58 -7.90 -25.61
N GLN A 59 6.52 -7.47 -26.87
CA GLN A 59 7.59 -6.73 -27.53
C GLN A 59 7.81 -5.35 -26.87
N LYS A 60 6.72 -4.63 -26.56
CA LYS A 60 6.78 -3.36 -25.83
C LYS A 60 7.42 -3.55 -24.45
N LEU A 61 7.06 -4.60 -23.72
CA LEU A 61 7.68 -4.94 -22.43
C LEU A 61 9.19 -5.16 -22.59
N TYR A 62 9.61 -5.91 -23.61
CA TYR A 62 11.02 -6.15 -23.89
C TYR A 62 11.81 -4.85 -24.10
N ILE A 63 11.32 -3.96 -24.97
CA ILE A 63 11.93 -2.65 -25.23
C ILE A 63 12.01 -1.82 -23.95
N LYS A 64 10.92 -1.75 -23.18
CA LYS A 64 10.89 -0.98 -21.92
C LYS A 64 11.90 -1.49 -20.88
N ILE A 65 12.08 -2.81 -20.78
CA ILE A 65 13.09 -3.38 -19.88
C ILE A 65 14.50 -3.07 -20.41
N LYS A 66 14.75 -3.32 -21.69
CA LYS A 66 16.10 -3.24 -22.27
C LYS A 66 16.64 -1.83 -22.43
N GLU A 67 15.78 -0.88 -22.73
CA GLU A 67 16.22 0.49 -23.01
C GLU A 67 16.01 1.39 -21.80
N VAL A 68 14.80 1.40 -21.24
CA VAL A 68 14.45 2.34 -20.16
C VAL A 68 14.95 1.84 -18.81
N LEU A 69 14.56 0.62 -18.42
CA LEU A 69 14.91 0.11 -17.09
C LEU A 69 16.42 -0.12 -16.94
N SER A 70 17.09 -0.65 -17.97
CA SER A 70 18.55 -0.81 -17.93
C SER A 70 19.28 0.52 -17.78
N ALA A 71 18.94 1.55 -18.55
CA ALA A 71 19.56 2.87 -18.43
C ALA A 71 19.32 3.51 -17.06
N GLU A 72 18.10 3.37 -16.50
CA GLU A 72 17.80 3.86 -15.15
C GLU A 72 18.59 3.11 -14.09
N LEU A 73 18.70 1.79 -14.17
CA LEU A 73 19.49 0.99 -13.23
C LEU A 73 20.97 1.35 -13.29
N GLU A 74 21.52 1.55 -14.49
CA GLU A 74 22.90 1.97 -14.69
C GLU A 74 23.18 3.38 -14.16
N SER A 75 22.15 4.23 -14.05
CA SER A 75 22.28 5.59 -13.51
C SER A 75 22.35 5.65 -11.98
N ILE A 76 21.99 4.56 -11.28
CA ILE A 76 22.00 4.52 -9.82
C ILE A 76 23.42 4.32 -9.31
N THR A 77 23.91 5.24 -8.49
CA THR A 77 25.23 5.15 -7.86
C THR A 77 25.16 4.51 -6.48
N GLU A 78 26.33 4.13 -5.95
CA GLU A 78 26.44 3.65 -4.56
C GLU A 78 26.07 4.78 -3.57
N GLU A 79 26.49 6.01 -3.86
CA GLU A 79 26.17 7.19 -3.08
C GLU A 79 24.66 7.45 -3.02
N ASP A 80 23.93 7.32 -4.14
CA ASP A 80 22.47 7.44 -4.15
C ASP A 80 21.82 6.43 -3.20
N CYS A 81 22.35 5.19 -3.16
CA CYS A 81 21.83 4.14 -2.30
C CYS A 81 22.12 4.43 -0.82
N ILE A 82 23.35 4.85 -0.50
CA ILE A 82 23.76 5.23 0.86
C ILE A 82 22.94 6.43 1.35
N GLU A 83 22.79 7.45 0.52
CA GLU A 83 22.01 8.64 0.85
C GLU A 83 20.53 8.28 1.04
N PHE A 84 19.95 7.47 0.14
CA PHE A 84 18.56 7.05 0.27
C PHE A 84 18.30 6.32 1.59
N ILE A 85 19.16 5.36 1.97
CA ILE A 85 19.02 4.62 3.23
C ILE A 85 19.22 5.54 4.44
N THR A 86 20.25 6.40 4.41
CA THR A 86 20.51 7.37 5.48
C THR A 86 19.31 8.31 5.68
N ASN A 87 18.79 8.87 4.59
CA ASN A 87 17.63 9.75 4.62
C ASN A 87 16.37 9.03 5.09
N LEU A 88 16.15 7.79 4.64
CA LEU A 88 15.02 6.97 5.07
C LEU A 88 15.05 6.71 6.59
N VAL A 89 16.21 6.38 7.15
CA VAL A 89 16.33 6.00 8.55
C VAL A 89 16.42 7.21 9.47
N ILE A 90 17.20 8.23 9.12
CA ILE A 90 17.46 9.38 10.00
C ILE A 90 16.43 10.47 9.75
N LYS A 91 16.41 11.03 8.54
CA LYS A 91 15.63 12.23 8.23
C LYS A 91 14.13 11.95 8.28
N ARG A 92 13.65 10.94 7.55
CA ARG A 92 12.21 10.63 7.47
C ARG A 92 11.64 10.19 8.82
N THR A 93 12.38 9.39 9.60
CA THR A 93 11.96 9.00 10.96
C THR A 93 11.84 10.21 11.89
N PHE A 94 12.83 11.12 11.85
CA PHE A 94 12.77 12.34 12.65
C PHE A 94 11.63 13.26 12.23
N GLU A 95 11.45 13.49 10.92
CA GLU A 95 10.35 14.30 10.38
C GLU A 95 8.98 13.72 10.75
N GLY A 96 8.83 12.39 10.66
CA GLY A 96 7.62 11.68 11.11
C GLY A 96 7.34 11.91 12.59
N TYR A 97 8.34 11.71 13.45
CA TYR A 97 8.22 11.93 14.89
C TYR A 97 7.84 13.38 15.26
N ILE A 98 8.48 14.37 14.63
CA ILE A 98 8.15 15.78 14.86
C ILE A 98 6.72 16.08 14.38
N THR A 99 6.33 15.59 13.21
CA THR A 99 4.98 15.80 12.66
C THR A 99 3.91 15.21 13.58
N GLU A 100 4.11 14.00 14.07
CA GLU A 100 3.21 13.33 15.02
C GLU A 100 3.08 14.14 16.32
N LYS A 101 4.21 14.56 16.90
CA LYS A 101 4.22 15.40 18.10
C LYS A 101 3.54 16.75 17.90
N THR A 102 3.81 17.44 16.80
CA THR A 102 3.18 18.73 16.49
C THR A 102 1.68 18.57 16.30
N THR A 103 1.23 17.48 15.65
CA THR A 103 -0.19 17.19 15.44
C THR A 103 -0.90 16.92 16.78
N ILE A 104 -0.31 16.10 17.65
CA ILE A 104 -0.92 15.77 18.95
C ILE A 104 -0.86 16.95 19.90
N TYR A 105 0.34 17.42 20.23
CA TYR A 105 0.53 18.35 21.34
C TYR A 105 0.41 19.82 20.94
N GLY A 106 0.72 20.15 19.69
CA GLY A 106 0.65 21.52 19.19
C GLY A 106 -0.66 21.89 18.52
N GLN A 107 -1.57 20.93 18.31
CA GLN A 107 -2.85 21.16 17.65
C GLN A 107 -3.99 20.43 18.36
N LEU A 108 -4.00 19.10 18.35
CA LEU A 108 -5.17 18.33 18.79
C LEU A 108 -5.47 18.53 20.29
N GLN A 109 -4.44 18.50 21.13
CA GLN A 109 -4.57 18.76 22.57
C GLN A 109 -5.14 20.15 22.85
N ASP A 110 -4.66 21.17 22.15
CA ASP A 110 -5.15 22.55 22.30
C ASP A 110 -6.60 22.71 21.82
N ILE A 111 -6.96 22.07 20.70
CA ILE A 111 -8.33 22.06 20.16
C ILE A 111 -9.30 21.37 21.12
N LEU A 112 -8.90 20.25 21.72
CA LEU A 112 -9.76 19.48 22.61
C LEU A 112 -9.76 20.00 24.05
N GLY A 113 -8.75 20.75 24.46
CA GLY A 113 -8.60 21.28 25.82
C GLY A 113 -8.42 20.20 26.89
N VAL A 114 -7.93 19.01 26.51
CA VAL A 114 -7.71 17.86 27.40
C VAL A 114 -6.34 17.25 27.15
N GLU A 115 -5.71 16.74 28.21
CA GLU A 115 -4.41 16.07 28.10
C GLU A 115 -4.49 14.81 27.23
N ILE A 116 -3.56 14.70 26.29
CA ILE A 116 -3.37 13.52 25.44
C ILE A 116 -2.06 12.84 25.86
N ILE A 117 -2.10 11.54 26.10
CA ILE A 117 -0.97 10.77 26.66
C ILE A 117 -0.52 9.72 25.64
N PRO A 118 0.79 9.50 25.41
CA PRO A 118 1.27 8.39 24.59
C PRO A 118 0.81 7.05 25.15
N ALA A 119 0.35 6.17 24.28
CA ALA A 119 -0.04 4.83 24.68
C ALA A 119 1.21 3.99 25.04
N PRO A 120 1.10 3.03 25.97
CA PRO A 120 2.17 2.06 26.19
C PRO A 120 2.36 1.16 24.96
N ASP A 121 3.56 0.61 24.76
CA ASP A 121 3.91 -0.28 23.64
C ASP A 121 2.94 -1.48 23.50
N GLU A 122 2.42 -2.00 24.61
CA GLU A 122 1.38 -3.05 24.58
C GLU A 122 0.12 -2.60 23.83
N TRP A 123 -0.30 -1.34 23.99
CA TRP A 123 -1.53 -0.83 23.38
C TRP A 123 -1.36 -0.57 21.89
N ASP A 124 -0.21 -0.04 21.47
CA ASP A 124 0.12 0.08 20.06
C ASP A 124 0.06 -1.31 19.38
N ARG A 125 0.77 -2.30 19.92
CA ARG A 125 0.86 -3.65 19.32
C ARG A 125 -0.44 -4.44 19.34
N LEU A 126 -1.21 -4.37 20.43
CA LEU A 126 -2.43 -5.19 20.59
C LEU A 126 -3.68 -4.49 20.05
N TYR A 127 -3.69 -3.17 20.07
CA TYR A 127 -4.89 -2.37 19.83
C TYR A 127 -4.73 -1.36 18.69
N ASN A 128 -3.52 -1.09 18.18
CA ASN A 128 -3.23 -0.03 17.21
C ASN A 128 -3.56 1.37 17.74
N VAL A 129 -3.28 1.60 19.03
CA VAL A 129 -3.51 2.88 19.71
C VAL A 129 -2.17 3.58 19.93
N ASP A 130 -1.98 4.75 19.30
CA ASP A 130 -0.74 5.54 19.41
C ASP A 130 -0.78 6.47 20.65
N PHE A 131 -1.94 7.07 20.92
CA PHE A 131 -2.18 7.95 22.09
C PHE A 131 -3.53 7.65 22.74
N TYR A 132 -3.78 8.21 23.92
CA TYR A 132 -5.09 8.11 24.56
C TYR A 132 -5.45 9.34 25.39
N ILE A 133 -6.74 9.51 25.64
CA ILE A 133 -7.31 10.47 26.58
C ILE A 133 -7.99 9.68 27.70
N LYS A 134 -7.66 10.00 28.96
CA LYS A 134 -8.29 9.36 30.13
C LYS A 134 -9.50 10.18 30.60
N ILE A 135 -10.65 9.54 30.74
CA ILE A 135 -11.89 10.16 31.25
C ILE A 135 -12.44 9.29 32.39
N GLY A 136 -12.21 9.71 33.62
CA GLY A 136 -12.54 8.91 34.81
C GLY A 136 -11.80 7.57 34.81
N ASN A 137 -12.56 6.48 34.73
CA ASN A 137 -12.02 5.10 34.66
C ASN A 137 -11.93 4.56 33.21
N ASN A 138 -12.29 5.36 32.20
CA ASN A 138 -12.31 4.95 30.80
C ASN A 138 -11.19 5.64 30.01
N TYR A 139 -10.88 5.08 28.84
CA TYR A 139 -9.81 5.56 27.96
C TYR A 139 -10.33 5.64 26.53
N ILE A 140 -10.21 6.81 25.90
CA ILE A 140 -10.40 6.99 24.46
C ILE A 140 -9.05 6.81 23.80
N GLY A 141 -8.93 5.87 22.86
CA GLY A 141 -7.71 5.70 22.08
C GLY A 141 -7.67 6.67 20.91
N ILE A 142 -6.48 7.00 20.45
CA ILE A 142 -6.22 7.84 19.29
C ILE A 142 -5.19 7.11 18.44
N GLN A 143 -5.56 6.86 17.19
CA GLN A 143 -4.65 6.37 16.17
C GLN A 143 -4.33 7.50 15.18
N ILE A 144 -3.05 7.76 14.94
CA ILE A 144 -2.59 8.74 13.96
C ILE A 144 -1.78 8.05 12.88
N LYS A 145 -2.13 8.35 11.63
CA LYS A 145 -1.37 7.96 10.45
C LYS A 145 -1.25 9.14 9.49
N PRO A 146 -0.09 9.32 8.83
CA PRO A 146 0.06 10.34 7.80
C PRO A 146 -0.88 10.07 6.62
N VAL A 147 -1.45 11.13 6.03
CA VAL A 147 -2.35 11.04 4.87
C VAL A 147 -1.59 10.64 3.60
N SER A 148 -0.28 10.93 3.52
CA SER A 148 0.60 10.70 2.37
C SER A 148 1.13 9.26 2.25
N GLY A 149 0.39 8.26 2.72
CA GLY A 149 0.74 6.85 2.54
C GLY A 149 0.60 6.44 1.08
N THR A 150 1.70 6.44 0.32
CA THR A 150 1.80 5.74 -0.98
C THR A 150 1.76 4.24 -0.73
N HIS A 151 0.57 3.69 -0.49
CA HIS A 151 0.34 2.25 -0.29
C HIS A 151 -0.78 1.75 -1.19
N GLN A 152 -0.60 0.54 -1.72
CA GLN A 152 -1.55 -0.10 -2.61
C GLN A 152 -2.90 -0.24 -1.88
N ILE A 153 -3.97 0.27 -2.49
CA ILE A 153 -5.33 0.36 -1.96
C ILE A 153 -5.82 -0.94 -1.28
N SER A 154 -5.35 -2.11 -1.73
CA SER A 154 -5.71 -3.41 -1.18
C SER A 154 -5.15 -3.71 0.22
N GLU A 155 -4.00 -3.15 0.59
CA GLU A 155 -3.42 -3.32 1.94
C GLU A 155 -4.19 -2.48 2.95
N ILE A 156 -4.60 -1.27 2.55
CA ILE A 156 -5.39 -0.34 3.37
C ILE A 156 -6.71 -0.98 3.83
N PHE A 157 -7.44 -1.67 2.94
CA PHE A 157 -8.71 -2.32 3.31
C PHE A 157 -8.52 -3.51 4.26
N LYS A 158 -7.49 -4.34 4.03
CA LYS A 158 -7.17 -5.48 4.92
C LYS A 158 -6.71 -5.02 6.29
N GLU A 159 -5.90 -3.96 6.32
CA GLU A 159 -5.40 -3.36 7.55
C GLU A 159 -6.53 -2.72 8.36
N ARG A 160 -7.46 -2.03 7.69
CA ARG A 160 -8.63 -1.41 8.32
C ARG A 160 -9.56 -2.44 8.99
N ASP A 161 -9.85 -3.55 8.32
CA ASP A 161 -10.69 -4.61 8.91
C ASP A 161 -10.03 -5.28 10.12
N LEU A 162 -8.69 -5.38 10.11
CA LEU A 162 -7.92 -5.91 11.23
C LEU A 162 -7.92 -4.92 12.41
N GLN A 163 -7.69 -3.63 12.14
CA GLN A 163 -7.72 -2.55 13.12
C GLN A 163 -9.09 -2.44 13.80
N LEU A 164 -10.19 -2.51 13.06
CA LEU A 164 -11.54 -2.49 13.66
C LEU A 164 -11.72 -3.60 14.70
N LYS A 165 -11.19 -4.80 14.44
CA LYS A 165 -11.25 -5.91 15.41
C LYS A 165 -10.42 -5.65 16.66
N THR A 166 -9.29 -4.96 16.55
CA THR A 166 -8.45 -4.61 17.70
C THR A 166 -9.04 -3.44 18.49
N HIS A 167 -9.64 -2.46 17.82
CA HIS A 167 -10.33 -1.33 18.45
C HIS A 167 -11.54 -1.80 19.26
N GLU A 168 -12.29 -2.78 18.75
CA GLU A 168 -13.37 -3.41 19.52
C GLU A 168 -12.87 -4.13 20.78
N LYS A 169 -11.69 -4.78 20.72
CA LYS A 169 -11.06 -5.37 21.91
C LYS A 169 -10.62 -4.29 22.90
N PHE A 170 -10.08 -3.18 22.40
CA PHE A 170 -9.71 -2.04 23.23
C PHE A 170 -10.92 -1.50 23.98
N LYS A 171 -12.01 -1.22 23.27
CA LYS A 171 -13.27 -0.73 23.84
C LYS A 171 -13.84 -1.66 24.89
N LYS A 172 -13.82 -2.97 24.66
CA LYS A 172 -14.27 -3.96 25.66
C LYS A 172 -13.43 -3.95 26.94
N LYS A 173 -12.13 -3.68 26.83
CA LYS A 173 -11.20 -3.70 27.98
C LYS A 173 -11.11 -2.36 28.71
N TYR A 174 -11.16 -1.25 27.98
CA TYR A 174 -10.86 0.10 28.49
C TYR A 174 -12.02 1.10 28.35
N GLY A 175 -13.17 0.66 27.83
CA GLY A 175 -14.44 1.40 27.84
C GLY A 175 -14.63 2.40 26.70
N GLY A 176 -13.59 3.13 26.29
CA GLY A 176 -13.67 4.11 25.20
C GLY A 176 -13.35 3.53 23.82
N SER A 177 -13.76 4.24 22.77
CA SER A 177 -13.47 3.85 21.38
C SER A 177 -12.09 4.37 20.94
N VAL A 178 -11.61 3.86 19.81
CA VAL A 178 -10.38 4.29 19.11
C VAL A 178 -10.76 4.78 17.73
#